data_AF-R4FZX8-F1
#
_entry.id   AF-R4FZX8-F1
#
_cell.length_a   1.000
_cell.length_b   1.000
_cell.length_c   1.000
_cell.angle_alpha   90.00
_cell.angle_beta   90.00
_cell.angle_gamma   90.00
#
_symmetry.space_group_name_H-M   'P 1'
#
loop_
_entity.id
_entity.type
_entity.pdbx_description
1 polymer ?
#
loop_
_entity_poly.entity_id
_entity_poly.type
_entity_poly.pdbx_seq_one_letter_code
_entity_poly.pdbx_strand_id
1 'polypeptide(L)'
;MEREDVHVKKVVIIGGGLGGLSAAVTLAQRGVDVQLFEKNSHFGGKLMPVQLGDYYFDFGPNTITMPFVFRHVIEQTGARTEDYITFRKLSVHTKNVYEDGTTFFLSSDRDYMKEQLAAIDRVGALRYDDFLREVERLYRLAKTHFFPRMFRSFVDYMSPSLAVALLNARPFETLHHFFQRYFTNEHVIQAYDRYATYIGSSPYMAPATFAMIAYLEMVDGVYYVEGGNARIAHTFAMLAKRAGATLHTNRAVKRVIVKNGTVKGVELEDGEKVEADVVIMNADLLRAYRELVDPHDRSYERVEPSISAFVMLVGTKQTWDDLAHHNVFFSSNYKQEFEHLFAGRYSERPTIYVCAPPFTKEGSSLFVLVNAPPLTKDGRMQVDEHAYKQLLYERLRAYGLDIVPDVEQVITPLHIVEQFGAYRGALYGMASNRRRDTFLRPSNACRRVKGLYFVGGTTHPGGGSPMVVISGQNVASHLLGAKLSLPF
;
A
#
# COMPACT_ATOMS: atom_id res chain seq x y z
N MET A 1 -10.10 -11.86 -34.87
CA MET A 1 -10.78 -11.91 -33.57
C MET A 1 -11.30 -10.51 -33.32
N GLU A 2 -12.59 -10.32 -33.59
CA GLU A 2 -13.26 -9.02 -33.58
C GLU A 2 -13.13 -8.36 -32.20
N ARG A 3 -12.78 -7.07 -32.17
CA ARG A 3 -12.87 -6.26 -30.95
C ARG A 3 -14.36 -6.11 -30.67
N GLU A 4 -14.89 -6.77 -29.64
CA GLU A 4 -16.15 -6.34 -29.03
C GLU A 4 -15.93 -4.87 -28.59
N ASP A 5 -16.44 -3.93 -29.38
CA ASP A 5 -16.60 -2.54 -28.95
C ASP A 5 -17.65 -2.55 -27.83
N VAL A 6 -17.18 -2.80 -26.60
CA VAL A 6 -18.00 -2.65 -25.41
C VAL A 6 -18.26 -1.16 -25.26
N HIS A 7 -19.41 -0.69 -25.73
CA HIS A 7 -19.93 0.61 -25.36
C HIS A 7 -20.31 0.57 -23.87
N VAL A 8 -19.30 0.67 -23.00
CA VAL A 8 -19.48 0.86 -21.56
C VAL A 8 -20.11 2.23 -21.37
N LYS A 9 -21.40 2.26 -21.06
CA LYS A 9 -22.13 3.52 -20.87
C LYS A 9 -22.22 3.87 -19.38
N LYS A 10 -22.56 2.89 -18.53
CA LYS A 10 -22.75 3.11 -17.07
C LYS A 10 -21.84 2.24 -16.22
N VAL A 11 -21.03 2.87 -15.38
CA VAL A 11 -20.11 2.20 -14.45
C VAL A 11 -20.44 2.61 -13.02
N VAL A 12 -20.61 1.61 -12.15
CA VAL A 12 -20.65 1.82 -10.71
C VAL A 12 -19.34 1.38 -10.08
N ILE A 13 -18.78 2.21 -9.21
CA ILE A 13 -17.56 1.93 -8.44
C ILE A 13 -17.92 1.76 -6.98
N ILE A 14 -17.55 0.62 -6.39
CA ILE A 14 -17.75 0.33 -4.96
C ILE A 14 -16.46 0.62 -4.21
N GLY A 15 -16.46 1.68 -3.40
CA GLY A 15 -15.34 2.09 -2.55
C GLY A 15 -14.47 3.20 -3.15
N GLY A 16 -14.34 4.29 -2.40
CA GLY A 16 -13.62 5.52 -2.71
C GLY A 16 -12.14 5.54 -2.35
N GLY A 17 -11.48 4.38 -2.23
CA GLY A 17 -10.03 4.30 -2.13
C GLY A 17 -9.32 4.72 -3.44
N LEU A 18 -7.99 4.86 -3.39
CA LEU A 18 -7.19 5.34 -4.53
C LEU A 18 -7.41 4.58 -5.85
N GLY A 19 -7.64 3.27 -5.81
CA GLY A 19 -7.89 2.47 -7.02
C GLY A 19 -9.21 2.83 -7.69
N GLY A 20 -10.28 2.93 -6.90
CA GLY A 20 -11.60 3.37 -7.37
C GLY A 20 -11.60 4.81 -7.86
N LEU A 21 -10.94 5.73 -7.14
CA LEU A 21 -10.80 7.13 -7.56
C LEU A 21 -10.00 7.28 -8.86
N SER A 22 -8.89 6.55 -8.98
CA SER A 22 -8.06 6.49 -10.19
C SER A 22 -8.88 6.03 -11.40
N ALA A 23 -9.67 4.97 -11.23
CA ALA A 23 -10.58 4.50 -12.27
C ALA A 23 -11.67 5.54 -12.59
N ALA A 24 -12.25 6.18 -11.57
CA ALA A 24 -13.31 7.17 -11.72
C ALA A 24 -12.87 8.37 -12.56
N VAL A 25 -11.70 8.95 -12.26
CA VAL A 25 -11.13 10.08 -13.03
C VAL A 25 -10.98 9.70 -14.49
N THR A 26 -10.39 8.54 -14.76
CA THR A 26 -10.04 8.08 -16.11
C THR A 26 -11.28 7.80 -16.96
N LEU A 27 -12.27 7.13 -16.38
CA LEU A 27 -13.52 6.78 -17.08
C LEU A 27 -14.39 8.02 -17.33
N ALA A 28 -14.55 8.88 -16.32
CA ALA A 28 -15.36 10.09 -16.44
C ALA A 28 -14.77 11.08 -17.46
N GLN A 29 -13.44 11.21 -17.51
CA GLN A 29 -12.76 12.05 -18.51
C GLN A 29 -13.09 11.63 -19.96
N ARG A 30 -13.41 10.35 -20.18
CA ARG A 30 -13.81 9.80 -21.48
C ARG A 30 -15.33 9.81 -21.70
N GLY A 31 -16.09 10.50 -20.86
CA GLY A 31 -17.54 10.64 -20.99
C GLY A 31 -18.34 9.41 -20.57
N VAL A 32 -17.75 8.48 -19.82
CA VAL A 32 -18.48 7.35 -19.23
C VAL A 32 -19.31 7.87 -18.04
N ASP A 33 -20.57 7.43 -17.92
CA ASP A 33 -21.40 7.73 -16.74
C ASP A 33 -20.88 6.92 -15.55
N VAL A 34 -20.23 7.60 -14.61
CA VAL A 34 -19.58 7.00 -13.45
C VAL A 34 -20.28 7.44 -12.17
N GLN A 35 -20.71 6.45 -11.39
CA GLN A 35 -21.16 6.65 -10.01
C GLN A 35 -20.26 5.89 -9.04
N LEU A 36 -19.80 6.54 -7.97
CA LEU A 36 -18.98 5.93 -6.95
C LEU A 36 -19.68 6.00 -5.59
N PHE A 37 -19.75 4.87 -4.90
CA PHE A 37 -20.36 4.75 -3.58
C PHE A 37 -19.31 4.37 -2.53
N GLU A 38 -19.13 5.22 -1.53
CA GLU A 38 -18.22 5.06 -0.39
C GLU A 38 -19.04 4.98 0.90
N LYS A 39 -18.75 3.97 1.72
CA LYS A 39 -19.47 3.74 2.99
C LYS A 39 -19.07 4.75 4.07
N ASN A 40 -17.85 5.27 4.03
CA ASN A 40 -17.32 6.23 4.98
C ASN A 40 -17.69 7.67 4.59
N SER A 41 -17.43 8.60 5.51
CA SER A 41 -17.66 10.03 5.31
C SER A 41 -16.59 10.73 4.45
N HIS A 42 -15.56 10.00 4.03
CA HIS A 42 -14.42 10.54 3.29
C HIS A 42 -13.98 9.61 2.15
N PHE A 43 -13.28 10.18 1.17
CA PHE A 43 -12.58 9.43 0.13
C PHE A 43 -11.12 9.16 0.53
N GLY A 44 -10.47 8.22 -0.17
CA GLY A 44 -9.07 7.82 0.03
C GLY A 44 -8.90 6.44 0.64
N GLY A 45 -9.95 5.86 1.23
CA GLY A 45 -9.86 4.58 1.92
C GLY A 45 -8.82 4.67 3.03
N LYS A 46 -7.84 3.75 3.07
CA LYS A 46 -6.78 3.79 4.10
C LYS A 46 -5.96 5.08 4.09
N LEU A 47 -5.85 5.79 2.96
CA LEU A 47 -5.21 7.12 2.90
C LEU A 47 -6.17 8.19 3.43
N MET A 48 -6.37 8.17 4.74
CA MET A 48 -7.35 8.97 5.46
C MET A 48 -6.69 10.12 6.22
N PRO A 49 -7.19 11.35 6.08
CA PRO A 49 -6.80 12.46 6.95
C PRO A 49 -7.46 12.31 8.33
N VAL A 50 -6.72 12.58 9.39
CA VAL A 50 -7.22 12.56 10.78
C VAL A 50 -6.85 13.87 11.46
N GLN A 51 -7.84 14.51 12.07
CA GLN A 51 -7.67 15.70 12.90
C GLN A 51 -7.97 15.34 14.35
N LEU A 52 -7.00 15.50 15.25
CA LEU A 52 -7.15 15.30 16.69
C LEU A 52 -6.74 16.58 17.43
N GLY A 53 -7.72 17.30 17.97
CA GLY A 53 -7.47 18.65 18.49
C GLY A 53 -6.83 19.53 17.41
N ASP A 54 -5.69 20.13 17.73
CA ASP A 54 -4.93 20.98 16.81
C ASP A 54 -3.93 20.21 15.91
N TYR A 55 -3.86 18.87 16.07
CA TYR A 55 -2.90 18.02 15.39
C TYR A 55 -3.51 17.32 14.16
N TYR A 56 -2.80 17.39 13.04
CA TYR A 56 -3.17 16.73 11.78
C TYR A 56 -2.29 15.50 11.53
N PHE A 57 -2.90 14.41 11.04
CA PHE A 57 -2.23 13.17 10.68
C PHE A 57 -2.75 12.64 9.34
N ASP A 58 -1.89 11.93 8.62
CA ASP A 58 -2.30 10.93 7.64
C ASP A 58 -2.27 9.55 8.32
N PHE A 59 -3.41 8.88 8.47
CA PHE A 59 -3.43 7.51 9.02
C PHE A 59 -2.80 6.49 8.07
N GLY A 60 -2.93 6.71 6.77
CA GLY A 60 -2.58 5.72 5.76
C GLY A 60 -1.09 5.68 5.41
N PRO A 61 -0.80 5.43 4.12
CA PRO A 61 0.55 5.49 3.59
C PRO A 61 1.25 6.83 3.89
N ASN A 62 2.29 6.77 4.71
CA ASN A 62 3.13 7.91 5.07
C ASN A 62 4.30 8.11 4.08
N THR A 63 4.69 7.05 3.36
CA THR A 63 5.75 7.06 2.36
C THR A 63 5.15 7.06 0.96
N ILE A 64 5.49 8.05 0.13
CA ILE A 64 5.10 8.09 -1.28
C ILE A 64 6.32 7.80 -2.16
N THR A 65 6.19 6.85 -3.06
CA THR A 65 7.15 6.54 -4.13
C THR A 65 6.46 6.65 -5.48
N MET A 66 7.21 6.66 -6.58
CA MET A 66 6.66 6.73 -7.93
C MET A 66 5.66 7.90 -8.13
N PRO A 67 6.02 9.15 -7.80
CA PRO A 67 5.11 10.30 -7.88
C PRO A 67 4.48 10.45 -9.28
N PHE A 68 5.20 10.03 -10.33
CA PHE A 68 4.72 10.02 -11.71
C PHE A 68 3.41 9.26 -11.92
N VAL A 69 3.13 8.22 -11.12
CA VAL A 69 1.88 7.45 -11.20
C VAL A 69 0.69 8.33 -10.83
N PHE A 70 0.83 9.16 -9.79
CA PHE A 70 -0.24 10.07 -9.37
C PHE A 70 -0.37 11.27 -10.31
N ARG A 71 0.78 11.82 -10.76
CA ARG A 71 0.83 12.88 -11.77
C ARG A 71 0.09 12.49 -13.03
N HIS A 72 0.31 11.27 -13.53
CA HIS A 72 -0.38 10.78 -14.71
C HIS A 72 -1.90 10.83 -14.59
N VAL A 73 -2.45 10.47 -13.42
CA VAL A 73 -3.91 10.51 -13.20
C VAL A 73 -4.46 11.94 -13.27
N ILE A 74 -3.68 12.91 -12.81
CA ILE A 74 -4.06 14.33 -12.83
C ILE A 74 -3.90 14.88 -14.26
N GLU A 75 -2.74 14.67 -14.87
CA GLU A 75 -2.35 15.25 -16.15
C GLU A 75 -3.17 14.74 -17.33
N GLN A 76 -3.67 13.50 -17.27
CA GLN A 76 -4.59 13.00 -18.31
C GLN A 76 -5.93 13.76 -18.37
N THR A 77 -6.27 14.55 -17.34
CA THR A 77 -7.44 15.43 -17.37
C THR A 77 -7.17 16.77 -18.08
N GLY A 78 -5.93 17.02 -18.50
CA GLY A 78 -5.45 18.32 -18.99
C GLY A 78 -5.04 19.28 -17.87
N ALA A 79 -5.17 18.88 -16.60
CA ALA A 79 -4.73 19.65 -15.45
C ALA A 79 -3.21 19.59 -15.27
N ARG A 80 -2.62 20.63 -14.71
CA ARG A 80 -1.22 20.60 -14.25
C ARG A 80 -1.16 20.09 -12.82
N THR A 81 -0.26 19.15 -12.52
CA THR A 81 -0.19 18.55 -11.18
C THR A 81 0.12 19.58 -10.09
N GLU A 82 1.00 20.54 -10.40
CA GLU A 82 1.48 21.56 -9.46
C GLU A 82 0.38 22.51 -8.97
N ASP A 83 -0.75 22.62 -9.71
CA ASP A 83 -1.89 23.42 -9.29
C ASP A 83 -2.67 22.78 -8.12
N TYR A 84 -2.39 21.50 -7.82
CA TYR A 84 -3.12 20.72 -6.81
C TYR A 84 -2.21 20.14 -5.72
N ILE A 85 -1.06 19.59 -6.14
CA ILE A 85 -0.18 18.78 -5.29
C ILE A 85 1.29 19.08 -5.62
N THR A 86 2.05 19.41 -4.57
CA THR A 86 3.52 19.43 -4.61
C THR A 86 4.07 18.16 -3.96
N PHE A 87 4.77 17.33 -4.73
CA PHE A 87 5.55 16.22 -4.18
C PHE A 87 6.93 16.72 -3.78
N ARG A 88 7.28 16.59 -2.50
CA ARG A 88 8.61 16.94 -1.96
C ARG A 88 9.43 15.70 -1.78
N LYS A 89 10.59 15.63 -2.44
CA LYS A 89 11.56 14.54 -2.27
C LYS A 89 12.34 14.77 -0.97
N LEU A 90 12.46 13.72 -0.15
CA LEU A 90 13.30 13.74 1.03
C LEU A 90 14.75 13.48 0.63
N SER A 91 15.67 14.34 1.09
CA SER A 91 17.11 14.16 0.87
C SER A 91 17.62 12.97 1.69
N VAL A 92 17.39 12.97 3.00
CA VAL A 92 17.55 11.81 3.88
C VAL A 92 16.15 11.35 4.27
N HIS A 93 15.73 10.19 3.77
CA HIS A 93 14.35 9.76 3.91
C HIS A 93 14.09 8.96 5.16
N THR A 94 15.08 8.22 5.70
CA THR A 94 14.85 7.38 6.87
C THR A 94 16.07 7.33 7.78
N LYS A 95 15.85 7.55 9.08
CA LYS A 95 16.83 7.30 10.13
C LYS A 95 16.51 5.95 10.79
N ASN A 96 17.46 5.03 10.79
CA ASN A 96 17.36 3.74 11.47
C ASN A 96 18.17 3.80 12.76
N VAL A 97 17.59 3.32 13.87
CA VAL A 97 18.15 3.37 15.22
C VAL A 97 18.09 1.98 15.85
N TYR A 98 19.17 1.56 16.49
CA TYR A 98 19.34 0.21 17.07
C TYR A 98 19.59 0.29 18.59
N GLU A 99 19.34 -0.79 19.32
CA GLU A 99 19.46 -0.83 20.79
C GLU A 99 20.88 -0.51 21.30
N ASP A 100 21.90 -0.75 20.48
CA ASP A 100 23.30 -0.45 20.81
C ASP A 100 23.68 1.03 20.56
N GLY A 101 22.73 1.86 20.15
CA GLY A 101 22.92 3.27 19.83
C GLY A 101 23.42 3.53 18.41
N THR A 102 23.65 2.49 17.60
CA THR A 102 24.00 2.67 16.18
C THR A 102 22.88 3.42 15.47
N THR A 103 23.26 4.31 14.55
CA THR A 103 22.33 4.95 13.61
C THR A 103 22.78 4.73 12.18
N PHE A 104 21.81 4.53 11.29
CA PHE A 104 22.07 4.35 9.86
C PHE A 104 21.03 5.11 9.04
N PHE A 105 21.48 6.07 8.25
CA PHE A 105 20.60 6.93 7.47
C PHE A 105 20.45 6.40 6.04
N LEU A 106 19.24 6.44 5.51
CA LEU A 106 18.92 6.09 4.13
C LEU A 106 18.58 7.34 3.32
N SER A 107 19.14 7.38 2.12
CA SER A 107 18.98 8.45 1.14
C SER A 107 18.97 7.87 -0.28
N SER A 108 18.32 8.56 -1.21
CA SER A 108 18.50 8.29 -2.63
C SER A 108 19.80 8.89 -3.21
N ASP A 109 20.53 9.67 -2.41
CA ASP A 109 21.84 10.19 -2.77
C ASP A 109 22.88 9.07 -2.64
N ARG A 110 23.47 8.70 -3.77
CA ARG A 110 24.39 7.59 -3.89
C ARG A 110 25.70 7.82 -3.12
N ASP A 111 26.22 9.05 -3.13
CA ASP A 111 27.50 9.36 -2.50
C ASP A 111 27.32 9.42 -0.98
N TYR A 112 26.24 10.06 -0.52
CA TYR A 112 25.85 10.04 0.89
C TYR A 112 25.68 8.61 1.41
N MET A 113 25.02 7.73 0.65
CA MET A 113 24.85 6.33 1.05
C MET A 113 26.17 5.57 1.15
N LYS A 114 27.13 5.84 0.26
CA LYS A 114 28.47 5.25 0.37
C LYS A 114 29.21 5.72 1.61
N GLU A 115 29.06 6.98 2.00
CA GLU A 115 29.62 7.52 3.25
C GLU A 115 28.99 6.84 4.48
N GLN A 116 27.66 6.73 4.52
CA GLN A 116 26.93 6.03 5.59
C GLN A 116 27.37 4.57 5.71
N LEU A 117 27.50 3.88 4.57
CA LEU A 117 27.99 2.50 4.55
C LEU A 117 29.46 2.41 4.96
N ALA A 118 30.34 3.31 4.53
CA ALA A 118 31.77 3.23 4.86
C ALA A 118 32.03 3.31 6.37
N ALA A 119 31.14 3.97 7.11
CA ALA A 119 31.22 4.09 8.57
C ALA A 119 30.96 2.75 9.31
N ILE A 120 30.07 1.89 8.80
CA ILE A 120 29.60 0.68 9.53
C ILE A 120 29.72 -0.64 8.74
N ASP A 121 29.83 -0.57 7.42
CA ASP A 121 29.93 -1.69 6.48
C ASP A 121 30.80 -1.35 5.25
N ARG A 122 32.12 -1.40 5.43
CA ARG A 122 33.09 -1.08 4.36
C ARG A 122 32.91 -1.95 3.11
N VAL A 123 32.53 -3.23 3.27
CA VAL A 123 32.24 -4.12 2.14
C VAL A 123 30.98 -3.66 1.42
N GLY A 124 29.93 -3.33 2.17
CA GLY A 124 28.72 -2.72 1.66
C GLY A 124 28.98 -1.46 0.83
N ALA A 125 29.83 -0.56 1.32
CA ALA A 125 30.19 0.67 0.60
C ALA A 125 30.84 0.40 -0.75
N LEU A 126 31.76 -0.57 -0.84
CA LEU A 126 32.42 -0.97 -2.07
C LEU A 126 31.46 -1.63 -3.07
N ARG A 127 30.44 -2.34 -2.58
CA ARG A 127 29.51 -3.12 -3.40
C ARG A 127 28.18 -2.42 -3.66
N TYR A 128 28.02 -1.21 -3.15
CA TYR A 128 26.76 -0.46 -3.24
C TYR A 128 26.33 -0.21 -4.69
N ASP A 129 27.28 0.02 -5.59
CA ASP A 129 26.99 0.23 -7.01
C ASP A 129 26.48 -1.03 -7.71
N ASP A 130 26.99 -2.21 -7.32
CA ASP A 130 26.51 -3.49 -7.81
C ASP A 130 25.09 -3.76 -7.30
N PHE A 131 24.84 -3.42 -6.04
CA PHE A 131 23.53 -3.50 -5.42
C PHE A 131 22.51 -2.63 -6.18
N LEU A 132 22.82 -1.35 -6.41
CA LEU A 132 21.94 -0.43 -7.14
C LEU A 132 21.63 -0.92 -8.55
N ARG A 133 22.62 -1.42 -9.28
CA ARG A 133 22.43 -2.01 -10.61
C ARG A 133 21.48 -3.21 -10.59
N GLU A 134 21.59 -4.07 -9.59
CA GLU A 134 20.74 -5.26 -9.52
C GLU A 134 19.29 -4.91 -9.13
N VAL A 135 19.07 -4.02 -8.16
CA VAL A 135 17.71 -3.60 -7.80
C VAL A 135 17.04 -2.80 -8.91
N GLU A 136 17.80 -2.02 -9.68
CA GLU A 136 17.31 -1.37 -10.90
C GLU A 136 16.92 -2.38 -11.97
N ARG A 137 17.74 -3.42 -12.20
CA ARG A 137 17.42 -4.49 -13.15
C ARG A 137 16.11 -5.20 -12.76
N LEU A 138 15.93 -5.53 -11.48
CA LEU A 138 14.71 -6.12 -10.96
C LEU A 138 13.50 -5.18 -11.13
N TYR A 139 13.67 -3.90 -10.83
CA TYR A 139 12.62 -2.90 -11.03
C TYR A 139 12.22 -2.76 -12.50
N ARG A 140 13.17 -2.64 -13.43
CA ARG A 140 12.89 -2.56 -14.87
C ARG A 140 12.12 -3.78 -15.37
N LEU A 141 12.50 -4.96 -14.90
CA LEU A 141 11.81 -6.21 -15.21
C LEU A 141 10.33 -6.15 -14.76
N ALA A 142 10.08 -5.65 -13.55
CA ALA A 142 8.71 -5.52 -13.04
C ALA A 142 7.90 -4.40 -13.69
N LYS A 143 8.53 -3.25 -13.95
CA LYS A 143 7.95 -2.13 -14.69
C LYS A 143 7.48 -2.57 -16.08
N THR A 144 8.28 -3.34 -16.81
CA THR A 144 7.96 -3.74 -18.18
C THR A 144 6.97 -4.90 -18.25
N HIS A 145 7.10 -5.90 -17.37
CA HIS A 145 6.37 -7.16 -17.54
C HIS A 145 5.25 -7.40 -16.53
N PHE A 146 5.27 -6.77 -15.35
CA PHE A 146 4.30 -7.03 -14.29
C PHE A 146 3.29 -5.88 -14.12
N PHE A 147 3.72 -4.63 -13.92
CA PHE A 147 2.78 -3.55 -13.55
C PHE A 147 1.68 -3.23 -14.60
N PRO A 148 1.96 -3.16 -15.92
CA PRO A 148 0.97 -2.71 -16.90
C PRO A 148 -0.03 -3.80 -17.34
N ARG A 149 0.11 -5.05 -16.87
CA ARG A 149 -0.70 -6.16 -17.38
C ARG A 149 -2.00 -6.32 -16.60
N MET A 150 -3.13 -6.40 -17.32
CA MET A 150 -4.34 -7.01 -16.77
C MET A 150 -4.27 -8.52 -16.99
N PHE A 151 -4.26 -9.30 -15.91
CA PHE A 151 -4.36 -10.75 -16.00
C PHE A 151 -5.83 -11.15 -16.09
N ARG A 152 -6.27 -11.74 -17.21
CA ARG A 152 -7.65 -12.23 -17.44
C ARG A 152 -7.75 -13.73 -17.18
N SER A 153 -6.69 -14.51 -17.43
CA SER A 153 -6.68 -15.97 -17.27
C SER A 153 -5.30 -16.55 -16.93
N PHE A 154 -5.20 -17.86 -16.67
CA PHE A 154 -3.91 -18.55 -16.49
C PHE A 154 -3.04 -18.53 -17.75
N VAL A 155 -3.62 -18.32 -18.94
CA VAL A 155 -2.89 -18.26 -20.21
C VAL A 155 -2.02 -17.02 -20.31
N ASP A 156 -2.41 -15.91 -19.66
CA ASP A 156 -1.58 -14.69 -19.58
C ASP A 156 -0.30 -14.92 -18.76
N TYR A 157 -0.31 -15.93 -17.88
CA TYR A 157 0.86 -16.38 -17.13
C TYR A 157 1.78 -17.32 -17.94
N MET A 158 1.29 -17.89 -19.05
CA MET A 158 2.03 -18.80 -19.93
C MET A 158 2.85 -18.08 -21.02
N SER A 159 3.09 -16.77 -20.88
CA SER A 159 3.97 -16.01 -21.77
C SER A 159 5.43 -16.44 -21.55
N PRO A 160 6.16 -16.96 -22.56
CA PRO A 160 7.57 -17.35 -22.39
C PRO A 160 8.45 -16.21 -21.86
N SER A 161 8.19 -14.98 -22.29
CA SER A 161 8.86 -13.78 -21.77
C SER A 161 8.56 -13.50 -20.29
N LEU A 162 7.38 -13.88 -19.80
CA LEU A 162 7.02 -13.74 -18.38
C LEU A 162 7.66 -14.85 -17.55
N ALA A 163 7.74 -16.08 -18.06
CA ALA A 163 8.42 -17.18 -17.38
C ALA A 163 9.93 -16.90 -17.25
N VAL A 164 10.57 -16.40 -18.32
CA VAL A 164 11.98 -15.96 -18.27
C VAL A 164 12.16 -14.79 -17.31
N ALA A 165 11.25 -13.81 -17.32
CA ALA A 165 11.27 -12.72 -16.36
C ALA A 165 11.14 -13.24 -14.91
N LEU A 166 10.18 -14.13 -14.62
CA LEU A 166 9.98 -14.72 -13.30
C LEU A 166 11.21 -15.49 -12.81
N LEU A 167 11.91 -16.23 -13.67
CA LEU A 167 13.15 -16.92 -13.28
C LEU A 167 14.31 -15.93 -13.03
N ASN A 168 14.49 -14.95 -13.91
CA ASN A 168 15.50 -13.90 -13.77
C ASN A 168 15.24 -12.94 -12.61
N ALA A 169 14.07 -13.03 -12.00
CA ALA A 169 13.65 -12.28 -10.83
C ALA A 169 14.10 -12.93 -9.50
N ARG A 170 14.82 -14.06 -9.54
CA ARG A 170 15.36 -14.78 -8.36
C ARG A 170 14.27 -15.23 -7.36
N PRO A 171 13.25 -15.98 -7.79
CA PRO A 171 12.10 -16.32 -6.95
C PRO A 171 12.42 -17.36 -5.86
N PHE A 172 13.58 -18.04 -5.95
CA PHE A 172 14.02 -19.08 -5.03
C PHE A 172 14.98 -18.58 -3.94
N GLU A 173 15.42 -17.33 -4.05
CA GLU A 173 16.27 -16.65 -3.07
C GLU A 173 15.37 -15.79 -2.17
N THR A 174 15.64 -15.76 -0.86
CA THR A 174 14.89 -14.90 0.06
C THR A 174 15.43 -13.48 0.00
N LEU A 175 14.62 -12.51 0.42
CA LEU A 175 15.02 -11.11 0.49
C LEU A 175 16.25 -10.92 1.41
N HIS A 176 16.24 -11.58 2.57
CA HIS A 176 17.37 -11.56 3.51
C HIS A 176 18.67 -12.07 2.87
N HIS A 177 18.63 -13.23 2.22
CA HIS A 177 19.80 -13.79 1.55
C HIS A 177 20.28 -12.87 0.42
N PHE A 178 19.36 -12.25 -0.32
CA PHE A 178 19.74 -11.29 -1.36
C PHE A 178 20.54 -10.10 -0.79
N PHE A 179 20.13 -9.51 0.33
CA PHE A 179 20.86 -8.38 0.92
C PHE A 179 22.20 -8.79 1.53
N GLN A 180 22.31 -9.97 2.14
CA GLN A 180 23.58 -10.54 2.63
C GLN A 180 24.63 -10.69 1.52
N ARG A 181 24.21 -10.75 0.27
CA ARG A 181 25.14 -10.77 -0.86
C ARG A 181 25.77 -9.43 -1.13
N TYR A 182 25.35 -8.31 -0.55
CA TYR A 182 25.96 -6.99 -0.78
C TYR A 182 26.49 -6.37 0.50
N PHE A 183 25.86 -6.67 1.63
CA PHE A 183 26.15 -6.09 2.93
C PHE A 183 26.60 -7.17 3.91
N THR A 184 27.51 -6.80 4.81
CA THR A 184 28.06 -7.68 5.85
C THR A 184 27.64 -7.27 7.25
N ASN A 185 27.28 -6.01 7.45
CA ASN A 185 26.80 -5.52 8.74
C ASN A 185 25.32 -5.89 8.93
N GLU A 186 25.00 -6.52 10.06
CA GLU A 186 23.65 -6.99 10.37
C GLU A 186 22.62 -5.86 10.46
N HIS A 187 23.01 -4.68 10.98
CA HIS A 187 22.14 -3.50 11.05
C HIS A 187 21.76 -3.02 9.65
N VAL A 188 22.71 -2.97 8.72
CA VAL A 188 22.46 -2.59 7.33
C VAL A 188 21.55 -3.60 6.64
N ILE A 189 21.81 -4.90 6.81
CA ILE A 189 20.94 -5.96 6.27
C ILE A 189 19.53 -5.82 6.83
N GLN A 190 19.38 -5.60 8.14
CA GLN A 190 18.10 -5.41 8.81
C GLN A 190 17.34 -4.17 8.28
N ALA A 191 18.04 -3.06 8.02
CA ALA A 191 17.45 -1.86 7.45
C ALA A 191 16.81 -2.13 6.08
N TYR A 192 17.48 -2.92 5.24
CA TYR A 192 16.97 -3.32 3.93
C TYR A 192 15.93 -4.43 3.99
N ASP A 193 16.04 -5.38 4.92
CA ASP A 193 15.05 -6.44 5.17
C ASP A 193 13.66 -5.87 5.49
N ARG A 194 13.60 -4.67 6.05
CA ARG A 194 12.37 -3.92 6.28
C ARG A 194 11.50 -3.80 5.02
N TYR A 195 12.06 -3.83 3.82
CA TYR A 195 11.26 -3.80 2.59
C TYR A 195 10.28 -4.96 2.43
N ALA A 196 10.44 -6.07 3.17
CA ALA A 196 9.42 -7.11 3.23
C ALA A 196 8.10 -6.63 3.87
N THR A 197 8.13 -5.63 4.75
CA THR A 197 6.91 -5.08 5.39
C THR A 197 6.06 -4.27 4.40
N TYR A 198 6.65 -3.77 3.31
CA TYR A 198 5.95 -3.01 2.26
C TYR A 198 5.01 -3.90 1.43
N ILE A 199 5.16 -5.21 1.57
CA ILE A 199 4.28 -6.24 1.01
C ILE A 199 3.69 -7.13 2.11
N GLY A 200 3.79 -6.68 3.37
CA GLY A 200 3.36 -7.37 4.57
C GLY A 200 3.80 -8.83 4.69
N SER A 201 5.05 -9.11 4.34
CA SER A 201 5.66 -10.44 4.32
C SER A 201 6.91 -10.48 5.23
N SER A 202 7.48 -11.67 5.43
CA SER A 202 8.75 -11.84 6.18
C SER A 202 9.95 -11.76 5.23
N PRO A 203 11.04 -11.04 5.54
CA PRO A 203 12.24 -10.99 4.69
C PRO A 203 12.94 -12.35 4.60
N TYR A 204 12.72 -13.22 5.59
CA TYR A 204 13.27 -14.58 5.65
C TYR A 204 12.50 -15.59 4.78
N MET A 205 11.37 -15.17 4.21
CA MET A 205 10.49 -16.02 3.39
C MET A 205 10.18 -15.39 2.03
N ALA A 206 10.05 -14.06 1.98
CA ALA A 206 9.70 -13.30 0.79
C ALA A 206 10.78 -13.46 -0.30
N PRO A 207 10.38 -13.61 -1.57
CA PRO A 207 11.31 -13.71 -2.69
C PRO A 207 12.17 -12.45 -2.90
N ALA A 208 13.42 -12.66 -3.32
CA ALA A 208 14.38 -11.60 -3.63
C ALA A 208 13.92 -10.64 -4.75
N THR A 209 12.93 -11.00 -5.57
CA THR A 209 12.37 -10.07 -6.56
C THR A 209 11.89 -8.77 -5.92
N PHE A 210 11.37 -8.84 -4.70
CA PHE A 210 10.89 -7.67 -3.98
C PHE A 210 12.00 -6.71 -3.53
N ALA A 211 13.28 -7.09 -3.70
CA ALA A 211 14.39 -6.15 -3.55
C ALA A 211 14.30 -4.97 -4.53
N MET A 212 13.49 -5.07 -5.60
CA MET A 212 13.14 -3.93 -6.45
C MET A 212 12.50 -2.76 -5.68
N ILE A 213 11.93 -3.00 -4.49
CA ILE A 213 11.41 -1.92 -3.63
C ILE A 213 12.54 -1.01 -3.18
N ALA A 214 13.75 -1.54 -2.98
CA ALA A 214 14.92 -0.74 -2.66
C ALA A 214 15.25 0.27 -3.77
N TYR A 215 15.03 -0.08 -5.05
CA TYR A 215 15.19 0.90 -6.14
C TYR A 215 14.28 2.12 -5.96
N LEU A 216 13.04 1.91 -5.47
CA LEU A 216 12.09 3.00 -5.30
C LEU A 216 12.56 4.03 -4.26
N GLU A 217 13.25 3.61 -3.20
CA GLU A 217 13.72 4.53 -2.17
C GLU A 217 15.16 5.01 -2.42
N MET A 218 16.04 4.09 -2.80
CA MET A 218 17.48 4.33 -2.92
C MET A 218 17.88 4.96 -4.27
N VAL A 219 17.00 4.95 -5.27
CA VAL A 219 17.28 5.54 -6.59
C VAL A 219 16.21 6.56 -6.98
N ASP A 220 14.94 6.13 -7.09
CA ASP A 220 13.84 7.03 -7.50
C ASP A 220 13.59 8.11 -6.43
N GLY A 221 13.52 7.68 -5.17
CA GLY A 221 13.42 8.53 -3.99
C GLY A 221 12.09 8.39 -3.26
N VAL A 222 12.12 8.86 -2.02
CA VAL A 222 10.93 8.94 -1.16
C VAL A 222 10.39 10.36 -1.15
N TYR A 223 9.07 10.47 -1.19
CA TYR A 223 8.34 11.72 -1.27
C TYR A 223 7.25 11.79 -0.21
N TYR A 224 6.84 13.01 0.11
CA TYR A 224 5.57 13.32 0.75
C TYR A 224 4.86 14.43 -0.03
N VAL A 225 3.56 14.60 0.22
CA VAL A 225 2.79 15.72 -0.33
C VAL A 225 2.73 16.85 0.67
N GLU A 226 3.06 18.07 0.23
CA GLU A 226 2.90 19.27 1.08
C GLU A 226 1.46 19.39 1.57
N GLY A 227 1.29 19.49 2.89
CA GLY A 227 -0.02 19.54 3.54
C GLY A 227 -0.73 18.19 3.67
N GLY A 228 -0.01 17.07 3.52
CA GLY A 228 -0.52 15.73 3.81
C GLY A 228 -0.78 14.88 2.56
N ASN A 229 -0.49 13.59 2.67
CA ASN A 229 -0.64 12.61 1.60
C ASN A 229 -2.12 12.40 1.22
N ALA A 230 -3.07 12.57 2.14
CA ALA A 230 -4.52 12.51 1.85
C ALA A 230 -4.98 13.47 0.73
N ARG A 231 -4.23 14.53 0.46
CA ARG A 231 -4.48 15.45 -0.67
C ARG A 231 -4.50 14.75 -2.03
N ILE A 232 -3.81 13.61 -2.18
CA ILE A 232 -3.87 12.78 -3.39
C ILE A 232 -5.30 12.31 -3.65
N ALA A 233 -5.93 11.70 -2.65
CA ALA A 233 -7.30 11.19 -2.76
C ALA A 233 -8.30 12.33 -2.97
N HIS A 234 -8.14 13.44 -2.24
CA HIS A 234 -8.96 14.63 -2.40
C HIS A 234 -8.89 15.18 -3.84
N THR A 235 -7.69 15.28 -4.40
CA THR A 235 -7.46 15.76 -5.76
C THR A 235 -8.11 14.84 -6.79
N PHE A 236 -7.96 13.53 -6.66
CA PHE A 236 -8.61 12.59 -7.58
C PHE A 236 -10.14 12.68 -7.50
N ALA A 237 -10.71 12.75 -6.29
CA ALA A 237 -12.16 12.91 -6.13
C ALA A 237 -12.68 14.20 -6.77
N MET A 238 -11.96 15.31 -6.58
CA MET A 238 -12.29 16.60 -7.20
C MET A 238 -12.22 16.53 -8.73
N LEU A 239 -11.16 15.96 -9.30
CA LEU A 239 -10.99 15.84 -10.75
C LEU A 239 -12.03 14.90 -11.37
N ALA A 240 -12.37 13.80 -10.68
CA ALA A 240 -13.45 12.91 -11.12
C ALA A 240 -14.79 13.64 -11.18
N LYS A 241 -15.13 14.43 -10.15
CA LYS A 241 -16.35 15.27 -10.15
C LYS A 241 -16.34 16.30 -11.27
N ARG A 242 -15.21 16.98 -11.49
CA ARG A 242 -15.06 17.94 -12.59
C ARG A 242 -15.20 17.30 -13.97
N ALA A 243 -14.80 16.03 -14.10
CA ALA A 243 -14.97 15.24 -15.30
C ALA A 243 -16.40 14.65 -15.47
N GLY A 244 -17.32 14.89 -14.53
CA GLY A 244 -18.72 14.46 -14.62
C GLY A 244 -19.09 13.23 -13.78
N ALA A 245 -18.16 12.66 -13.00
CA ALA A 245 -18.50 11.55 -12.11
C ALA A 245 -19.36 12.01 -10.92
N THR A 246 -20.33 11.19 -10.51
CA THR A 246 -21.09 11.41 -9.28
C THR A 246 -20.50 10.57 -8.15
N LEU A 247 -20.05 11.21 -7.06
CA LEU A 247 -19.41 10.52 -5.94
C LEU A 247 -20.23 10.70 -4.66
N HIS A 248 -20.62 9.59 -4.03
CA HIS A 248 -21.44 9.53 -2.84
C HIS A 248 -20.64 8.98 -1.65
N THR A 249 -20.58 9.74 -0.55
CA THR A 249 -20.08 9.29 0.76
C THR A 249 -21.24 8.84 1.65
N ASN A 250 -20.96 8.11 2.73
CA ASN A 250 -21.95 7.56 3.66
C ASN A 250 -23.02 6.70 2.98
N ARG A 251 -22.69 6.08 1.85
CA ARG A 251 -23.60 5.31 1.01
C ARG A 251 -22.99 3.95 0.74
N ALA A 252 -23.24 3.02 1.65
CA ALA A 252 -22.74 1.66 1.55
C ALA A 252 -23.52 0.86 0.49
N VAL A 253 -22.79 0.10 -0.33
CA VAL A 253 -23.36 -0.89 -1.24
C VAL A 253 -23.62 -2.17 -0.46
N LYS A 254 -24.85 -2.66 -0.51
CA LYS A 254 -25.29 -3.89 0.13
C LYS A 254 -24.96 -5.13 -0.68
N ARG A 255 -25.18 -5.08 -2.00
CA ARG A 255 -24.85 -6.18 -2.92
C ARG A 255 -24.76 -5.75 -4.38
N VAL A 256 -24.04 -6.53 -5.17
CA VAL A 256 -24.03 -6.48 -6.63
C VAL A 256 -25.24 -7.25 -7.16
N ILE A 257 -25.97 -6.65 -8.09
CA ILE A 257 -27.12 -7.29 -8.74
C ILE A 257 -26.61 -8.03 -9.97
N VAL A 258 -26.68 -9.36 -9.93
CA VAL A 258 -26.26 -10.25 -11.04
C VAL A 258 -27.47 -10.99 -11.59
N LYS A 259 -27.64 -10.98 -12.92
CA LYS A 259 -28.66 -11.78 -13.64
C LYS A 259 -27.99 -12.59 -14.73
N ASN A 260 -28.23 -13.90 -14.76
CA ASN A 260 -27.64 -14.83 -15.74
C ASN A 260 -26.11 -14.66 -15.89
N GLY A 261 -25.40 -14.55 -14.75
CA GLY A 261 -23.94 -14.40 -14.73
C GLY A 261 -23.42 -13.04 -15.21
N THR A 262 -24.28 -12.01 -15.34
CA THR A 262 -23.89 -10.67 -15.81
C THR A 262 -24.35 -9.59 -14.82
N VAL A 263 -23.52 -8.58 -14.60
CA VAL A 263 -23.86 -7.39 -13.80
C VAL A 263 -25.09 -6.67 -14.36
N LYS A 264 -25.93 -6.16 -13.46
CA LYS A 264 -27.06 -5.26 -13.78
C LYS A 264 -27.10 -4.00 -12.92
N GLY A 265 -26.18 -3.85 -11.98
CA GLY A 265 -26.15 -2.73 -11.05
C GLY A 265 -25.79 -3.14 -9.63
N VAL A 266 -26.12 -2.28 -8.68
CA VAL A 266 -25.94 -2.50 -7.25
C VAL A 266 -27.22 -2.16 -6.48
N GLU A 267 -27.39 -2.77 -5.31
CA GLU A 267 -28.37 -2.37 -4.29
C GLU A 267 -27.60 -1.74 -3.13
N LEU A 268 -28.06 -0.58 -2.66
CA LEU A 268 -27.51 0.12 -1.50
C LEU A 268 -28.17 -0.35 -0.20
N GLU A 269 -27.59 -0.02 0.95
CA GLU A 269 -28.13 -0.43 2.26
C GLU A 269 -29.53 0.14 2.55
N ASP A 270 -29.87 1.29 1.99
CA ASP A 270 -31.22 1.89 2.08
C ASP A 270 -32.25 1.25 1.12
N GLY A 271 -31.82 0.27 0.31
CA GLY A 271 -32.66 -0.45 -0.64
C GLY A 271 -32.74 0.19 -2.03
N GLU A 272 -32.13 1.36 -2.25
CA GLU A 272 -32.03 1.98 -3.57
C GLU A 272 -31.25 1.06 -4.53
N LYS A 273 -31.73 0.97 -5.78
CA LYS A 273 -31.09 0.18 -6.84
C LYS A 273 -30.55 1.12 -7.90
N VAL A 274 -29.26 0.99 -8.17
CA VAL A 274 -28.55 1.79 -9.17
C VAL A 274 -28.13 0.87 -10.30
N GLU A 275 -28.65 1.11 -11.51
CA GLU A 275 -28.35 0.31 -12.69
C GLU A 275 -26.94 0.59 -13.22
N ALA A 276 -26.25 -0.46 -13.64
CA ALA A 276 -24.92 -0.36 -14.25
C ALA A 276 -24.67 -1.50 -15.23
N ASP A 277 -23.90 -1.22 -16.29
CA ASP A 277 -23.39 -2.24 -17.21
C ASP A 277 -22.16 -2.94 -16.62
N VAL A 278 -21.38 -2.19 -15.84
CA VAL A 278 -20.12 -2.60 -15.24
C VAL A 278 -20.06 -2.17 -13.78
N VAL A 279 -19.54 -3.05 -12.93
CA VAL A 279 -19.21 -2.74 -11.53
C VAL A 279 -17.71 -2.92 -11.32
N ILE A 280 -17.05 -1.89 -10.79
CA ILE A 280 -15.66 -1.94 -10.34
C ILE A 280 -15.64 -1.95 -8.82
N MET A 281 -15.18 -3.05 -8.22
CA MET A 281 -15.11 -3.20 -6.78
C MET A 281 -13.70 -2.90 -6.28
N ASN A 282 -13.57 -1.84 -5.49
CA ASN A 282 -12.34 -1.43 -4.81
C ASN A 282 -12.33 -1.83 -3.31
N ALA A 283 -13.36 -2.57 -2.88
CA ALA A 283 -13.41 -3.21 -1.57
C ALA A 283 -12.46 -4.42 -1.52
N ASP A 284 -12.04 -4.81 -0.31
CA ASP A 284 -11.12 -5.93 -0.10
C ASP A 284 -11.69 -7.23 -0.68
N LEU A 285 -11.10 -7.74 -1.76
CA LEU A 285 -11.63 -8.89 -2.49
C LEU A 285 -11.75 -10.15 -1.63
N LEU A 286 -10.84 -10.34 -0.68
CA LEU A 286 -10.77 -11.54 0.17
C LEU A 286 -11.98 -11.63 1.10
N ARG A 287 -12.67 -10.51 1.32
CA ARG A 287 -13.88 -10.39 2.15
C ARG A 287 -15.12 -10.03 1.32
N ALA A 288 -15.03 -8.94 0.56
CA ALA A 288 -16.15 -8.27 -0.08
C ALA A 288 -16.81 -9.10 -1.18
N TYR A 289 -16.08 -10.02 -1.85
CA TYR A 289 -16.71 -10.88 -2.84
C TYR A 289 -17.80 -11.77 -2.21
N ARG A 290 -17.51 -12.34 -1.03
CA ARG A 290 -18.47 -13.16 -0.30
C ARG A 290 -19.65 -12.35 0.21
N GLU A 291 -19.38 -11.14 0.72
CA GLU A 291 -20.41 -10.29 1.33
C GLU A 291 -21.32 -9.63 0.28
N LEU A 292 -20.74 -9.14 -0.82
CA LEU A 292 -21.46 -8.30 -1.79
C LEU A 292 -21.88 -9.06 -3.06
N VAL A 293 -21.32 -10.24 -3.35
CA VAL A 293 -21.56 -10.93 -4.63
C VAL A 293 -22.11 -12.34 -4.44
N ASP A 294 -21.40 -13.19 -3.68
CA ASP A 294 -21.76 -14.60 -3.51
C ASP A 294 -21.48 -15.09 -2.08
N PRO A 295 -22.50 -15.15 -1.20
CA PRO A 295 -22.38 -15.63 0.18
C PRO A 295 -21.84 -17.06 0.33
N HIS A 296 -21.92 -17.86 -0.73
CA HIS A 296 -21.45 -19.25 -0.75
C HIS A 296 -20.00 -19.38 -1.23
N ASP A 297 -19.36 -18.29 -1.70
CA ASP A 297 -17.96 -18.35 -2.11
C ASP A 297 -17.04 -18.63 -0.90
N ARG A 298 -16.10 -19.55 -1.12
CA ARG A 298 -15.09 -19.99 -0.14
C ARG A 298 -13.66 -19.85 -0.68
N SER A 299 -13.48 -19.14 -1.80
CA SER A 299 -12.24 -19.14 -2.59
C SER A 299 -11.04 -18.59 -1.80
N TYR A 300 -11.28 -17.71 -0.82
CA TYR A 300 -10.23 -16.98 -0.09
C TYR A 300 -10.10 -17.36 1.40
N GLU A 301 -10.85 -18.36 1.90
CA GLU A 301 -10.86 -18.67 3.34
C GLU A 301 -9.54 -19.26 3.89
N ARG A 302 -8.73 -19.84 3.00
CA ARG A 302 -7.44 -20.47 3.36
C ARG A 302 -6.23 -19.61 3.01
N VAL A 303 -6.46 -18.39 2.54
CA VAL A 303 -5.39 -17.46 2.19
C VAL A 303 -4.71 -16.95 3.46
N GLU A 304 -3.37 -16.94 3.43
CA GLU A 304 -2.56 -16.32 4.48
C GLU A 304 -2.61 -14.79 4.29
N PRO A 305 -3.21 -14.04 5.24
CA PRO A 305 -3.24 -12.59 5.16
C PRO A 305 -1.82 -12.03 5.33
N SER A 306 -1.57 -10.86 4.74
CA SER A 306 -0.39 -10.07 5.09
C SER A 306 -0.42 -9.66 6.57
N ILE A 307 0.70 -9.19 7.09
CA ILE A 307 0.71 -8.51 8.39
C ILE A 307 -0.27 -7.32 8.39
N SER A 308 -0.76 -7.00 9.59
CA SER A 308 -1.54 -5.81 9.89
C SER A 308 -0.63 -4.76 10.57
N ALA A 309 -1.22 -3.73 11.17
CA ALA A 309 -0.53 -2.75 11.98
C ALA A 309 -1.29 -2.40 13.24
N PHE A 310 -0.53 -2.03 14.27
CA PHE A 310 -0.99 -1.32 15.45
C PHE A 310 -0.39 0.09 15.38
N VAL A 311 -1.25 1.09 15.37
CA VAL A 311 -0.89 2.48 15.11
C VAL A 311 -1.28 3.35 16.30
N MET A 312 -0.42 4.29 16.66
CA MET A 312 -0.75 5.40 17.55
C MET A 312 -0.58 6.70 16.79
N LEU A 313 -1.63 7.52 16.74
CA LEU A 313 -1.55 8.91 16.30
C LEU A 313 -1.35 9.75 17.55
N VAL A 314 -0.21 10.41 17.68
CA VAL A 314 0.17 11.11 18.90
C VAL A 314 0.46 12.58 18.60
N GLY A 315 -0.36 13.47 19.16
CA GLY A 315 -0.12 14.91 19.14
C GLY A 315 0.53 15.35 20.44
N THR A 316 1.62 16.11 20.35
CA THR A 316 2.37 16.59 21.52
C THR A 316 3.02 17.94 21.25
N LYS A 317 3.20 18.77 22.28
CA LYS A 317 3.97 20.03 22.18
C LYS A 317 5.48 19.81 22.06
N GLN A 318 5.95 18.60 22.35
CA GLN A 318 7.37 18.27 22.24
C GLN A 318 7.81 18.26 20.77
N THR A 319 9.06 18.67 20.56
CA THR A 319 9.75 18.62 19.25
C THR A 319 11.12 18.00 19.45
N TRP A 320 11.64 17.40 18.38
CA TRP A 320 12.95 16.74 18.40
C TRP A 320 13.69 17.11 17.12
N ASP A 321 14.81 17.82 17.26
CA ASP A 321 15.66 18.22 16.13
C ASP A 321 16.34 17.02 15.45
N ASP A 322 16.50 15.92 16.20
CA ASP A 322 17.21 14.72 15.76
C ASP A 322 16.30 13.68 15.07
N LEU A 323 15.01 13.95 14.91
CA LEU A 323 14.11 13.09 14.14
C LEU A 323 14.17 13.44 12.64
N ALA A 324 14.35 12.42 11.82
CA ALA A 324 14.09 12.53 10.39
C ALA A 324 12.57 12.48 10.12
N HIS A 325 12.17 12.71 8.87
CA HIS A 325 10.77 12.56 8.47
C HIS A 325 10.24 11.14 8.73
N HIS A 326 11.06 10.12 8.46
CA HIS A 326 10.79 8.74 8.84
C HIS A 326 11.89 8.20 9.76
N ASN A 327 11.49 7.52 10.83
CA ASN A 327 12.39 6.93 11.81
C ASN A 327 11.99 5.49 12.06
N VAL A 328 12.98 4.60 12.21
CA VAL A 328 12.76 3.18 12.52
C VAL A 328 13.63 2.79 13.69
N PHE A 329 13.00 2.40 14.79
CA PHE A 329 13.63 1.88 15.99
C PHE A 329 13.55 0.36 15.97
N PHE A 330 14.65 -0.29 15.62
CA PHE A 330 14.67 -1.71 15.31
C PHE A 330 14.53 -2.62 16.53
N SER A 331 13.89 -3.77 16.33
CA SER A 331 14.01 -4.88 17.26
C SER A 331 15.44 -5.43 17.25
N SER A 332 15.99 -5.81 18.41
CA SER A 332 17.27 -6.53 18.47
C SER A 332 17.17 -7.98 18.00
N ASN A 333 15.96 -8.52 17.77
CA ASN A 333 15.76 -9.84 17.18
C ASN A 333 14.65 -9.82 16.12
N TYR A 334 15.01 -9.32 14.93
CA TYR A 334 14.06 -9.14 13.83
C TYR A 334 13.45 -10.45 13.34
N LYS A 335 14.22 -11.55 13.36
CA LYS A 335 13.72 -12.87 12.97
C LYS A 335 12.61 -13.35 13.90
N GLN A 336 12.82 -13.24 15.21
CA GLN A 336 11.80 -13.59 16.20
C GLN A 336 10.54 -12.71 16.07
N GLU A 337 10.70 -11.43 15.77
CA GLU A 337 9.56 -10.54 15.49
C GLU A 337 8.66 -11.11 14.38
N PHE A 338 9.23 -11.48 13.22
CA PHE A 338 8.44 -12.07 12.13
C PHE A 338 7.89 -13.46 12.46
N GLU A 339 8.64 -14.30 13.18
CA GLU A 339 8.14 -15.59 13.66
C GLU A 339 6.90 -15.41 14.55
N HIS A 340 6.90 -14.40 15.43
CA HIS A 340 5.73 -14.06 16.24
C HIS A 340 4.55 -13.58 15.38
N LEU A 341 4.79 -12.61 14.49
CA LEU A 341 3.74 -12.02 13.64
C LEU A 341 3.02 -13.10 12.81
N PHE A 342 3.77 -14.00 12.17
CA PHE A 342 3.17 -15.07 11.35
C PHE A 342 2.64 -16.25 12.17
N ALA A 343 3.02 -16.37 13.45
CA ALA A 343 2.36 -17.25 14.42
C ALA A 343 1.11 -16.63 15.07
N GLY A 344 0.74 -15.40 14.69
CA GLY A 344 -0.43 -14.71 15.25
C GLY A 344 -0.20 -14.10 16.63
N ARG A 345 1.05 -13.75 16.97
CA ARG A 345 1.44 -13.14 18.25
C ARG A 345 2.09 -11.77 18.03
N TYR A 346 1.85 -10.85 18.95
CA TYR A 346 2.56 -9.58 18.98
C TYR A 346 3.97 -9.77 19.55
N SER A 347 4.94 -9.00 19.05
CA SER A 347 6.29 -8.99 19.63
C SER A 347 6.34 -8.07 20.85
N GLU A 348 6.98 -8.53 21.94
CA GLU A 348 7.30 -7.72 23.12
C GLU A 348 8.48 -6.75 22.88
N ARG A 349 9.25 -7.00 21.82
CA ARG A 349 10.32 -6.11 21.32
C ARG A 349 10.06 -5.81 19.85
N PRO A 350 8.99 -5.08 19.52
CA PRO A 350 8.66 -4.80 18.13
C PRO A 350 9.63 -3.77 17.53
N THR A 351 9.78 -3.80 16.21
CA THR A 351 10.35 -2.68 15.47
C THR A 351 9.30 -1.57 15.39
N ILE A 352 9.66 -0.35 15.79
CA ILE A 352 8.75 0.80 15.86
C ILE A 352 9.11 1.80 14.77
N TYR A 353 8.15 2.08 13.89
CA TYR A 353 8.24 3.14 12.90
C TYR A 353 7.59 4.41 13.45
N VAL A 354 8.27 5.56 13.30
CA VAL A 354 7.74 6.88 13.65
C VAL A 354 7.88 7.81 12.45
N CYS A 355 6.75 8.25 11.90
CA CYS A 355 6.71 9.36 10.96
C CYS A 355 6.55 10.67 11.75
N ALA A 356 7.42 11.64 11.49
CA ALA A 356 7.38 12.97 12.10
C ALA A 356 7.38 14.03 10.98
N PRO A 357 6.26 14.22 10.27
CA PRO A 357 6.19 15.19 9.19
C PRO A 357 6.21 16.63 9.74
N PRO A 358 6.78 17.60 9.00
CA PRO A 358 6.92 18.99 9.44
C PRO A 358 5.62 19.80 9.25
N PHE A 359 4.45 19.18 9.38
CA PHE A 359 3.16 19.82 9.07
C PHE A 359 2.61 20.65 10.23
N THR A 360 2.95 20.29 11.46
CA THR A 360 2.42 20.92 12.66
C THR A 360 3.23 22.16 13.00
N LYS A 361 2.55 23.30 13.16
CA LYS A 361 3.21 24.60 13.44
C LYS A 361 3.83 24.65 14.83
N GLU A 362 3.15 24.06 15.82
CA GLU A 362 3.58 23.99 17.21
C GLU A 362 3.55 22.53 17.66
N GLY A 363 4.67 22.01 18.15
CA GLY A 363 4.78 20.60 18.54
C GLY A 363 4.93 19.63 17.36
N SER A 364 4.54 18.38 17.58
CA SER A 364 4.70 17.28 16.64
C SER A 364 3.43 16.45 16.49
N SER A 365 3.08 16.10 15.25
CA SER A 365 2.14 15.03 14.93
C SER A 365 2.91 13.76 14.61
N LEU A 366 3.00 12.84 15.56
CA LEU A 366 3.73 11.57 15.39
C LEU A 366 2.76 10.47 14.94
N PHE A 367 3.07 9.85 13.80
CA PHE A 367 2.46 8.59 13.40
C PHE A 367 3.38 7.45 13.85
N VAL A 368 2.99 6.71 14.87
CA VAL A 368 3.74 5.58 15.40
C VAL A 368 3.10 4.28 14.91
N LEU A 369 3.87 3.40 14.29
CA LEU A 369 3.40 2.11 13.78
C LEU A 369 4.32 0.99 14.22
N VAL A 370 3.70 -0.12 14.64
CA VAL A 370 4.35 -1.42 14.72
C VAL A 370 3.61 -2.43 13.86
N ASN A 371 4.34 -3.37 13.27
CA ASN A 371 3.73 -4.48 12.57
C ASN A 371 2.92 -5.31 13.57
N ALA A 372 1.74 -5.76 13.15
CA ALA A 372 0.83 -6.56 13.98
C ALA A 372 0.43 -7.86 13.25
N PRO A 373 0.17 -8.96 13.97
CA PRO A 373 -0.50 -10.10 13.36
C PRO A 373 -1.92 -9.71 12.89
N PRO A 374 -2.46 -10.35 11.84
CA PRO A 374 -3.88 -10.21 11.52
C PRO A 374 -4.74 -10.73 12.68
N LEU A 375 -5.98 -10.25 12.80
CA LEU A 375 -6.95 -10.74 13.79
C LEU A 375 -7.09 -12.26 13.71
N THR A 376 -7.45 -12.93 14.80
CA THR A 376 -7.77 -14.37 14.77
C THR A 376 -8.90 -14.66 13.78
N LYS A 377 -9.13 -15.94 13.43
CA LYS A 377 -10.24 -16.31 12.54
C LYS A 377 -11.61 -15.88 13.10
N ASP A 378 -11.72 -15.80 14.42
CA ASP A 378 -12.92 -15.33 15.13
C ASP A 378 -12.96 -13.79 15.29
N GLY A 379 -12.04 -13.06 14.65
CA GLY A 379 -12.02 -11.59 14.66
C GLY A 379 -11.50 -10.96 15.94
N ARG A 380 -10.71 -11.68 16.75
CA ARG A 380 -10.19 -11.18 18.04
C ARG A 380 -8.74 -10.70 17.95
N MET A 381 -8.43 -9.66 18.71
CA MET A 381 -7.06 -9.23 19.02
C MET A 381 -6.34 -10.26 19.90
N GLN A 382 -5.03 -10.37 19.75
CA GLN A 382 -4.17 -11.30 20.49
C GLN A 382 -3.34 -10.61 21.58
N VAL A 383 -3.66 -9.37 21.91
CA VAL A 383 -3.01 -8.56 22.93
C VAL A 383 -4.03 -7.62 23.55
N ASP A 384 -3.78 -7.17 24.78
CA ASP A 384 -4.48 -6.04 25.39
C ASP A 384 -3.99 -4.73 24.78
N GLU A 385 -4.90 -3.91 24.28
CA GLU A 385 -4.57 -2.68 23.55
C GLU A 385 -3.83 -1.67 24.44
N HIS A 386 -4.27 -1.52 25.70
CA HIS A 386 -3.68 -0.54 26.62
C HIS A 386 -2.28 -0.97 27.06
N ALA A 387 -2.11 -2.24 27.47
CA ALA A 387 -0.82 -2.77 27.88
C ALA A 387 0.19 -2.70 26.72
N TYR A 388 -0.23 -3.01 25.50
CA TYR A 388 0.66 -2.92 24.34
C TYR A 388 1.06 -1.48 24.04
N LYS A 389 0.12 -0.54 24.12
CA LYS A 389 0.40 0.90 23.99
C LYS A 389 1.48 1.35 24.98
N GLN A 390 1.37 0.98 26.26
CA GLN A 390 2.35 1.34 27.29
C GLN A 390 3.73 0.75 27.00
N LEU A 391 3.78 -0.52 26.58
CA LEU A 391 5.02 -1.15 26.13
C LEU A 391 5.69 -0.35 25.00
N LEU A 392 4.92 0.15 24.01
CA LEU A 392 5.49 0.95 22.93
C LEU A 392 6.10 2.28 23.43
N TYR A 393 5.43 2.96 24.37
CA TYR A 393 5.99 4.17 24.98
C TYR A 393 7.27 3.89 25.79
N GLU A 394 7.30 2.80 26.56
CA GLU A 394 8.50 2.38 27.30
C GLU A 394 9.68 2.08 26.35
N ARG A 395 9.40 1.41 25.23
CA ARG A 395 10.39 1.10 24.20
C ARG A 395 10.91 2.37 23.51
N LEU A 396 10.03 3.29 23.14
CA LEU A 396 10.43 4.59 22.56
C LEU A 396 11.24 5.43 23.54
N ARG A 397 10.87 5.45 24.83
CA ARG A 397 11.66 6.10 25.89
C ARG A 397 13.07 5.54 25.99
N ALA A 398 13.24 4.22 25.87
CA ALA A 398 14.57 3.59 25.87
C ALA A 398 15.45 4.03 24.68
N TYR A 399 14.82 4.48 23.58
CA TYR A 399 15.50 5.11 22.43
C TYR A 399 15.65 6.63 22.55
N GLY A 400 15.30 7.22 23.70
CA GLY A 400 15.39 8.67 23.94
C GLY A 400 14.16 9.47 23.50
N LEU A 401 13.07 8.80 23.08
CA LEU A 401 11.80 9.44 22.75
C LEU A 401 10.81 9.28 23.92
N ASP A 402 10.96 10.10 24.95
CA ASP A 402 10.01 10.18 26.05
C ASP A 402 8.83 11.09 25.66
N ILE A 403 7.82 10.49 25.03
CA ILE A 403 6.66 11.19 24.47
C ILE A 403 5.60 11.38 25.56
N VAL A 404 5.17 12.62 25.73
CA VAL A 404 4.03 13.03 26.56
C VAL A 404 2.91 13.49 25.61
N PRO A 405 1.85 12.69 25.41
CA PRO A 405 0.77 13.03 24.50
C PRO A 405 -0.15 14.13 25.08
N ASP A 406 -0.47 15.15 24.28
CA ASP A 406 -1.62 16.04 24.53
C ASP A 406 -2.91 15.36 24.10
N VAL A 407 -2.86 14.72 22.93
CA VAL A 407 -3.93 13.91 22.35
C VAL A 407 -3.33 12.64 21.78
N GLU A 408 -4.08 11.55 21.86
CA GLU A 408 -3.68 10.30 21.22
C GLU A 408 -4.89 9.51 20.73
N GLN A 409 -4.69 8.75 19.66
CA GLN A 409 -5.64 7.76 19.18
C GLN A 409 -4.91 6.48 18.79
N VAL A 410 -5.39 5.34 19.29
CA VAL A 410 -4.90 4.02 18.89
C VAL A 410 -5.78 3.47 17.77
N ILE A 411 -5.15 2.92 16.74
CA ILE A 411 -5.82 2.24 15.63
C ILE A 411 -5.22 0.85 15.49
N THR A 412 -6.05 -0.16 15.75
CA THR A 412 -5.65 -1.58 15.77
C THR A 412 -6.13 -2.33 14.54
N PRO A 413 -5.70 -3.60 14.33
CA PRO A 413 -6.25 -4.43 13.27
C PRO A 413 -7.78 -4.54 13.28
N LEU A 414 -8.43 -4.44 14.45
CA LEU A 414 -9.89 -4.42 14.58
C LEU A 414 -10.49 -3.18 13.90
N HIS A 415 -10.01 -1.99 14.25
CA HIS A 415 -10.42 -0.74 13.62
C HIS A 415 -10.21 -0.77 12.09
N ILE A 416 -9.11 -1.37 11.62
CA ILE A 416 -8.82 -1.53 10.18
C ILE A 416 -9.88 -2.41 9.47
N VAL A 417 -10.36 -3.47 10.13
CA VAL A 417 -11.46 -4.31 9.62
C VAL A 417 -12.77 -3.53 9.54
N GLU A 418 -13.13 -2.84 10.62
CA GLU A 418 -14.40 -2.14 10.74
C GLU A 418 -14.47 -0.98 9.74
N GLN A 419 -13.44 -0.15 9.71
CA GLN A 419 -13.41 1.07 8.93
C GLN A 419 -13.18 0.81 7.44
N PHE A 420 -12.24 -0.08 7.08
CA PHE A 420 -11.83 -0.27 5.68
C PHE A 420 -12.30 -1.60 5.07
N GLY A 421 -12.96 -2.46 5.85
CA GLY A 421 -13.40 -3.77 5.35
C GLY A 421 -12.24 -4.73 5.08
N ALA A 422 -11.03 -4.45 5.58
CA ALA A 422 -9.85 -5.25 5.27
C ALA A 422 -9.97 -6.66 5.83
N TYR A 423 -9.59 -7.69 5.07
CA TYR A 423 -9.67 -9.06 5.52
C TYR A 423 -8.74 -9.32 6.71
N ARG A 424 -9.33 -9.59 7.89
CA ARG A 424 -8.63 -9.77 9.18
C ARG A 424 -7.66 -8.63 9.55
N GLY A 425 -7.89 -7.44 9.01
CA GLY A 425 -7.09 -6.25 9.27
C GLY A 425 -5.82 -6.15 8.40
N ALA A 426 -5.62 -7.05 7.44
CA ALA A 426 -4.41 -7.07 6.62
C ALA A 426 -4.23 -5.76 5.82
N LEU A 427 -3.00 -5.22 5.82
CA LEU A 427 -2.69 -3.97 5.11
C LEU A 427 -2.56 -4.16 3.60
N TYR A 428 -2.02 -5.31 3.16
CA TYR A 428 -1.58 -5.57 1.78
C TYR A 428 -2.31 -6.77 1.14
N GLY A 429 -3.46 -7.17 1.69
CA GLY A 429 -4.20 -8.33 1.22
C GLY A 429 -3.50 -9.62 1.61
N MET A 430 -2.99 -10.37 0.63
CA MET A 430 -2.34 -11.67 0.85
C MET A 430 -0.84 -11.50 1.10
N ALA A 431 -0.29 -12.28 2.03
CA ALA A 431 1.17 -12.38 2.18
C ALA A 431 1.83 -12.99 0.93
N SER A 432 3.15 -12.83 0.81
CA SER A 432 3.98 -13.43 -0.25
C SER A 432 5.07 -14.34 0.32
N ASN A 433 4.76 -15.07 1.40
CA ASN A 433 5.71 -15.93 2.12
C ASN A 433 5.88 -17.34 1.50
N ARG A 434 4.99 -17.77 0.60
CA ARG A 434 5.11 -19.08 -0.04
C ARG A 434 5.61 -18.95 -1.47
N ARG A 435 6.37 -19.95 -1.92
CA ARG A 435 6.88 -20.02 -3.31
C ARG A 435 5.76 -19.94 -4.36
N ARG A 436 4.54 -20.41 -4.04
CA ARG A 436 3.35 -20.33 -4.91
C ARG A 436 2.64 -18.96 -4.88
N ASP A 437 2.97 -18.10 -3.91
CA ASP A 437 2.34 -16.79 -3.68
C ASP A 437 3.16 -15.63 -4.31
N THR A 438 4.07 -15.95 -5.24
CA THR A 438 4.88 -15.01 -6.03
C THR A 438 4.02 -14.28 -7.06
N PHE A 439 3.96 -12.94 -7.06
CA PHE A 439 3.26 -12.05 -8.02
C PHE A 439 1.78 -12.33 -8.38
N LEU A 440 1.25 -13.52 -8.06
CA LEU A 440 -0.07 -14.03 -8.40
C LEU A 440 -1.08 -13.43 -7.42
N ARG A 441 -1.41 -12.17 -7.66
CA ARG A 441 -2.57 -11.54 -7.05
C ARG A 441 -3.85 -11.96 -7.78
N PRO A 442 -5.01 -11.93 -7.11
CA PRO A 442 -6.28 -12.10 -7.78
C PRO A 442 -6.41 -11.19 -9.00
N SER A 443 -6.99 -11.74 -10.07
CA SER A 443 -7.24 -11.03 -11.32
C SER A 443 -8.13 -9.80 -11.08
N ASN A 444 -7.92 -8.76 -11.88
CA ASN A 444 -8.79 -7.59 -11.89
C ASN A 444 -10.16 -7.83 -12.56
N ALA A 445 -10.41 -9.01 -13.13
CA ALA A 445 -11.68 -9.35 -13.77
C ALA A 445 -12.28 -10.61 -13.13
N CYS A 446 -13.58 -10.55 -12.81
CA CYS A 446 -14.30 -11.71 -12.31
C CYS A 446 -14.52 -12.74 -13.43
N ARG A 447 -14.09 -13.99 -13.21
CA ARG A 447 -14.31 -15.08 -14.17
C ARG A 447 -15.76 -15.59 -14.21
N ARG A 448 -16.48 -15.46 -13.10
CA ARG A 448 -17.84 -16.00 -12.93
C ARG A 448 -18.94 -15.00 -13.29
N VAL A 449 -18.62 -13.70 -13.26
CA VAL A 449 -19.60 -12.61 -13.47
C VAL A 449 -19.09 -11.64 -14.52
N LYS A 450 -19.72 -11.62 -15.70
CA LYS A 450 -19.41 -10.66 -16.78
C LYS A 450 -19.76 -9.24 -16.31
N GLY A 451 -18.83 -8.30 -16.51
CA GLY A 451 -19.00 -6.90 -16.11
C GLY A 451 -18.57 -6.58 -14.68
N LEU A 452 -18.08 -7.56 -13.91
CA LEU A 452 -17.53 -7.33 -12.57
C LEU A 452 -15.99 -7.31 -12.60
N TYR A 453 -15.42 -6.19 -12.14
CA TYR A 453 -13.98 -5.97 -12.07
C TYR A 453 -13.55 -5.62 -10.65
N PHE A 454 -12.26 -5.80 -10.38
CA PHE A 454 -11.66 -5.59 -9.07
C PHE A 454 -10.43 -4.69 -9.20
N VAL A 455 -10.30 -3.74 -8.28
CA VAL A 455 -9.14 -2.87 -8.17
C VAL A 455 -8.73 -2.77 -6.70
N GLY A 456 -7.51 -2.30 -6.46
CA GLY A 456 -7.02 -2.07 -5.10
C GLY A 456 -6.04 -3.12 -4.59
N GLY A 457 -5.69 -3.00 -3.30
CA GLY A 457 -4.49 -3.66 -2.74
C GLY A 457 -4.57 -5.18 -2.63
N THR A 458 -5.76 -5.76 -2.73
CA THR A 458 -5.98 -7.22 -2.70
C THR A 458 -6.01 -7.86 -4.07
N THR A 459 -5.84 -7.07 -5.13
CA THR A 459 -5.84 -7.53 -6.52
C THR A 459 -4.57 -7.10 -7.24
N HIS A 460 -4.38 -7.59 -8.45
CA HIS A 460 -3.22 -7.21 -9.25
C HIS A 460 -3.18 -5.68 -9.50
N PRO A 461 -1.99 -5.02 -9.47
CA PRO A 461 -0.65 -5.58 -9.24
C PRO A 461 -0.29 -5.86 -7.78
N GLY A 462 -0.99 -5.29 -6.81
CA GLY A 462 -0.81 -5.56 -5.38
C GLY A 462 -1.03 -4.36 -4.49
N GLY A 463 -0.63 -4.48 -3.22
CA GLY A 463 -0.67 -3.41 -2.24
C GLY A 463 0.38 -2.31 -2.46
N GLY A 464 0.19 -1.18 -1.77
CA GLY A 464 1.01 0.04 -1.92
C GLY A 464 0.31 1.09 -2.79
N SER A 465 0.44 2.37 -2.41
CA SER A 465 -0.33 3.46 -3.03
C SER A 465 -0.17 3.53 -4.55
N PRO A 466 1.05 3.48 -5.13
CA PRO A 466 1.21 3.54 -6.58
C PRO A 466 0.59 2.31 -7.28
N MET A 467 0.75 1.12 -6.70
CA MET A 467 0.22 -0.12 -7.25
C MET A 467 -1.31 -0.11 -7.29
N VAL A 468 -1.94 0.39 -6.23
CA VAL A 468 -3.39 0.57 -6.15
C VAL A 468 -3.90 1.56 -7.21
N VAL A 469 -3.19 2.66 -7.44
CA VAL A 469 -3.55 3.63 -8.50
C VAL A 469 -3.43 2.99 -9.88
N ILE A 470 -2.34 2.25 -10.15
CA ILE A 470 -2.14 1.48 -11.39
C ILE A 470 -3.24 0.43 -11.58
N SER A 471 -3.68 -0.24 -10.52
CA SER A 471 -4.81 -1.18 -10.57
C SER A 471 -6.07 -0.53 -11.14
N GLY A 472 -6.40 0.68 -10.67
CA GLY A 472 -7.50 1.49 -11.19
C GLY A 472 -7.32 1.88 -12.66
N GLN A 473 -6.13 2.37 -13.01
CA GLN A 473 -5.78 2.73 -14.40
C GLN A 473 -5.88 1.55 -15.36
N ASN A 474 -5.43 0.36 -14.94
CA ASN A 474 -5.46 -0.86 -15.74
C ASN A 474 -6.90 -1.27 -16.09
N VAL A 475 -7.80 -1.25 -15.10
CA VAL A 475 -9.22 -1.57 -15.32
C VAL A 475 -9.90 -0.51 -16.18
N ALA A 476 -9.68 0.76 -15.90
CA ALA A 476 -10.26 1.85 -16.70
C ALA A 476 -9.80 1.79 -18.17
N SER A 477 -8.49 1.64 -18.41
CA SER A 477 -7.94 1.54 -19.77
C SER A 477 -8.53 0.36 -20.53
N HIS A 478 -8.67 -0.79 -19.87
CA HIS A 478 -9.26 -1.98 -20.46
C HIS A 478 -10.72 -1.76 -20.88
N LEU A 479 -11.53 -1.17 -20.02
CA LEU A 479 -12.94 -0.86 -20.30
C LEU A 479 -13.09 0.13 -21.46
N LEU A 480 -12.11 1.01 -21.64
CA LEU A 480 -12.05 1.97 -22.75
C LEU A 480 -11.45 1.38 -24.04
N GLY A 481 -11.06 0.09 -24.05
CA GLY A 481 -10.38 -0.53 -25.20
C GLY A 481 -8.98 0.04 -25.47
N ALA A 482 -8.39 0.77 -24.51
CA ALA A 482 -7.07 1.37 -24.60
C ALA A 482 -6.01 0.50 -23.89
N LYS A 483 -4.75 0.58 -24.34
CA LYS A 483 -3.62 0.11 -23.54
C LYS A 483 -3.23 1.21 -22.57
N LEU A 484 -2.96 0.87 -21.31
CA LEU A 484 -2.38 1.83 -20.38
C LEU A 484 -1.01 2.28 -20.89
N SER A 485 -0.87 3.57 -21.16
CA SER A 485 0.39 4.23 -21.49
C SER A 485 0.75 5.16 -20.34
N LEU A 486 1.39 4.63 -19.30
CA LEU A 486 2.00 5.49 -18.29
C LEU A 486 3.09 6.34 -18.99
N PRO A 487 3.16 7.65 -18.75
CA PRO A 487 4.22 8.52 -19.25
C PRO A 487 5.49 8.01 -18.60
N PHE A 488 6.39 7.47 -19.42
CA PHE A 488 7.64 6.91 -18.97
C PHE A 488 8.80 7.71 -19.54
#